data_AF-A0A523BYL8-F1
#
_entry.id   AF-A0A523BYL8-F1
#
_cell.length_a   1.000
_cell.length_b   1.000
_cell.length_c   1.000
_cell.angle_alpha   90.00
_cell.angle_beta   90.00
_cell.angle_gamma   90.00
#
_symmetry.space_group_name_H-M   'P 1'
#
loop_
_entity.id
_entity.type
_entity.pdbx_description
1 polymer ?
#
loop_
_entity_poly.entity_id
_entity_poly.type
_entity_poly.pdbx_seq_one_letter_code
_entity_poly.pdbx_strand_id
1 'polypeptide(L)'
;MGDPEAAQRRLSYLSGLPVLSMDDSVLKLAKVYLEALSIPARSGLDALHLACAVSHEIDYVLTWNCKHLAHGEIRRALQKINLQKGLFIPAIVTPEELMERSE
;
A
#
# COMPACT_ATOMS: atom_id res chain seq x y z
N MET A 1 -7.95 23.42 11.91
CA MET A 1 -9.19 22.72 11.51
C MET A 1 -9.22 22.64 9.99
N GLY A 2 -9.69 21.53 9.41
CA GLY A 2 -9.79 21.37 7.95
C GLY A 2 -11.07 22.00 7.37
N ASP A 3 -11.11 22.15 6.05
CA ASP A 3 -12.28 22.61 5.29
C ASP A 3 -13.41 21.53 5.31
N PRO A 4 -14.59 21.85 5.88
CA PRO A 4 -15.73 20.93 5.96
C PRO A 4 -16.26 20.50 4.59
N GLU A 5 -16.29 21.39 3.61
CA GLU A 5 -16.78 21.06 2.27
C GLU A 5 -15.83 20.10 1.57
N ALA A 6 -14.52 20.33 1.70
CA ALA A 6 -13.52 19.41 1.17
C ALA A 6 -13.56 18.04 1.87
N ALA A 7 -13.93 17.96 3.15
CA ALA A 7 -14.17 16.70 3.84
C ALA A 7 -15.40 15.98 3.28
N GLN A 8 -16.51 16.69 3.09
CA GLN A 8 -17.73 16.11 2.54
C GLN A 8 -17.53 15.57 1.11
N ARG A 9 -16.83 16.32 0.25
CA ARG A 9 -16.49 15.87 -1.11
C ARG A 9 -15.68 14.57 -1.12
N ARG A 10 -14.70 14.44 -0.21
CA ARG A 10 -13.93 13.19 -0.08
C ARG A 10 -14.81 12.02 0.32
N LEU A 11 -15.72 12.20 1.28
CA LEU A 11 -16.65 11.15 1.70
C LEU A 11 -17.56 10.70 0.55
N SER A 12 -18.06 11.63 -0.27
CA SER A 12 -18.86 11.26 -1.44
C SER A 12 -18.07 10.51 -2.52
N TYR A 13 -16.77 10.79 -2.70
CA TYR A 13 -15.95 9.99 -3.63
C TYR A 13 -15.64 8.59 -3.10
N LEU A 14 -15.58 8.43 -1.78
CA LEU A 14 -15.33 7.13 -1.15
C LEU A 14 -16.61 6.29 -1.04
N SER A 15 -17.79 6.90 -1.11
CA SER A 15 -19.07 6.17 -1.00
C SER A 15 -19.25 5.22 -2.18
N GLY A 16 -19.20 3.91 -1.91
CA GLY A 16 -19.30 2.86 -2.91
C GLY A 16 -18.00 2.08 -3.14
N LEU A 17 -16.87 2.53 -2.59
CA LEU A 17 -15.65 1.73 -2.61
C LEU A 17 -15.77 0.56 -1.63
N PRO A 18 -15.43 -0.68 -2.05
CA PRO A 18 -15.42 -1.82 -1.15
C PRO A 18 -14.34 -1.61 -0.08
N VAL A 19 -14.70 -1.91 1.17
CA VAL A 19 -13.74 -1.91 2.28
C VAL A 19 -13.14 -3.30 2.39
N LEU A 20 -11.83 -3.40 2.18
CA LEU A 20 -11.10 -4.65 2.32
C LEU A 20 -11.01 -5.04 3.80
N SER A 21 -11.26 -6.32 4.09
CA SER A 21 -11.18 -6.84 5.46
C SER A 21 -9.72 -6.96 5.91
N MET A 22 -9.45 -6.47 7.13
CA MET A 22 -8.16 -6.66 7.81
C MET A 22 -8.29 -7.82 8.80
N ASP A 23 -8.12 -9.04 8.31
CA ASP A 23 -8.15 -10.23 9.16
C ASP A 23 -6.76 -10.54 9.76
N ASP A 24 -6.69 -11.62 10.54
CA ASP A 24 -5.45 -12.07 11.17
C ASP A 24 -4.34 -12.41 10.16
N SER A 25 -4.68 -12.79 8.92
CA SER A 25 -3.69 -13.08 7.88
C SER A 25 -2.99 -11.80 7.43
N VAL A 26 -3.75 -10.73 7.21
CA VAL A 26 -3.24 -9.40 6.88
C VAL A 26 -2.35 -8.88 8.01
N LEU A 27 -2.80 -9.00 9.27
CA LEU A 27 -2.02 -8.55 10.43
C LEU A 27 -0.70 -9.30 10.60
N LYS A 28 -0.70 -10.62 10.37
CA LYS A 28 0.52 -11.45 10.41
C LYS A 28 1.48 -11.06 9.29
N LEU A 29 0.96 -10.84 8.07
CA LEU A 29 1.79 -10.42 6.95
C LEU A 29 2.37 -9.02 7.15
N ALA A 30 1.60 -8.10 7.74
CA ALA A 30 2.10 -6.76 8.07
C ALA A 30 3.28 -6.80 9.05
N LYS A 31 3.26 -7.70 10.05
CA LYS A 31 4.40 -7.89 10.97
C LYS A 31 5.66 -8.37 10.23
N VAL A 32 5.51 -9.32 9.32
CA VAL A 32 6.62 -9.78 8.46
C VAL A 32 7.22 -8.61 7.68
N TYR A 33 6.39 -7.74 7.11
CA TYR A 33 6.87 -6.57 6.37
C TYR A 33 7.53 -5.51 7.26
N LEU A 34 7.02 -5.27 8.47
CA LEU A 34 7.66 -4.33 9.40
C LEU A 34 9.10 -4.74 9.72
N GLU A 35 9.31 -6.02 9.98
CA GLU A 35 10.63 -6.56 10.31
C GLU A 35 11.55 -6.61 9.08
N ALA A 36 11.03 -7.06 7.94
CA ALA A 36 11.85 -7.35 6.77
C ALA A 36 12.13 -6.14 5.86
N LEU A 37 11.27 -5.11 5.87
CA LEU A 37 11.42 -3.90 5.05
C LEU A 37 12.09 -2.75 5.82
N SER A 38 12.53 -2.99 7.06
CA SER A 38 13.10 -1.95 7.94
C SER A 38 12.22 -0.70 8.03
N ILE A 39 10.90 -0.87 7.94
CA ILE A 39 9.94 0.23 8.04
C ILE A 39 10.00 0.73 9.49
N PRO A 40 10.27 2.03 9.72
CA PRO A 40 10.29 2.57 11.08
C PRO A 40 8.97 2.24 11.79
N ALA A 41 9.00 1.86 13.07
CA ALA A 41 7.79 1.48 13.81
C ALA A 41 6.67 2.55 13.77
N ARG A 42 7.05 3.84 13.69
CA ARG A 42 6.12 4.97 13.50
C ARG A 42 5.35 4.95 12.18
N SER A 43 5.83 4.20 11.20
CA SER A 43 5.25 3.99 9.87
C SER A 43 4.55 2.63 9.77
N GLY A 44 4.09 2.08 10.90
CA GLY A 44 3.40 0.78 11.00
C GLY A 44 2.26 0.58 9.98
N LEU A 45 1.58 1.68 9.64
CA LEU A 45 0.49 1.70 8.67
C LEU A 45 0.94 1.36 7.25
N ASP A 46 2.17 1.73 6.85
CA ASP A 46 2.68 1.43 5.50
C ASP A 46 2.76 -0.09 5.27
N ALA A 47 3.22 -0.85 6.28
CA ALA A 47 3.26 -2.31 6.22
C ALA A 47 1.85 -2.94 6.18
N LEU A 48 0.87 -2.35 6.87
CA LEU A 48 -0.52 -2.80 6.80
C LEU A 48 -1.13 -2.59 5.42
N HIS A 49 -0.88 -1.44 4.77
CA HIS A 49 -1.34 -1.20 3.41
C HIS A 49 -0.75 -2.21 2.42
N LEU A 50 0.55 -2.51 2.52
CA LEU A 50 1.21 -3.51 1.69
C LEU A 50 0.65 -4.91 1.94
N ALA A 51 0.46 -5.30 3.20
CA ALA A 51 -0.11 -6.60 3.56
C ALA A 51 -1.54 -6.75 3.05
N CYS A 52 -2.35 -5.69 3.13
CA CYS A 52 -3.70 -5.68 2.61
C CYS A 52 -3.69 -5.86 1.08
N ALA A 53 -2.86 -5.09 0.37
CA ALA A 53 -2.75 -5.20 -1.09
C ALA A 53 -2.30 -6.59 -1.54
N VAL A 54 -1.36 -7.20 -0.83
CA VAL A 54 -0.86 -8.55 -1.15
C VAL A 54 -1.92 -9.62 -0.84
N SER A 55 -2.62 -9.51 0.29
CA SER A 55 -3.61 -10.52 0.72
C SER A 55 -4.88 -10.50 -0.13
N HIS A 56 -5.25 -9.33 -0.65
CA HIS A 56 -6.41 -9.14 -1.52
C HIS A 56 -6.05 -9.06 -3.01
N GLU A 57 -4.81 -9.38 -3.37
CA GLU A 57 -4.31 -9.39 -4.76
C GLU A 57 -4.58 -8.07 -5.52
N ILE A 58 -4.41 -6.94 -4.82
CA ILE A 58 -4.62 -5.61 -5.40
C ILE A 58 -3.45 -5.28 -6.33
N ASP A 59 -3.73 -5.17 -7.63
CA ASP A 59 -2.71 -4.96 -8.67
C ASP A 59 -1.82 -3.74 -8.41
N TYR A 60 -2.39 -2.63 -7.92
CA TYR A 60 -1.70 -1.36 -7.79
C TYR A 60 -1.84 -0.74 -6.39
N VAL A 61 -0.71 -0.39 -5.79
CA VAL A 61 -0.64 0.46 -4.60
C VAL A 61 -0.17 1.85 -5.03
N LEU A 62 -1.14 2.75 -5.23
CA LEU A 62 -0.88 4.14 -5.58
C LEU A 62 -0.46 4.94 -4.34
N THR A 63 0.70 5.59 -4.38
CA THR A 63 1.20 6.32 -3.21
C THR A 63 2.08 7.52 -3.55
N TRP A 64 1.93 8.58 -2.76
CA TRP A 64 2.83 9.73 -2.73
C TRP A 64 4.01 9.54 -1.76
N ASN A 65 4.03 8.45 -1.00
CA ASN A 65 5.05 8.18 0.02
C ASN A 65 6.29 7.54 -0.63
N CYS A 66 7.08 8.34 -1.34
CA CYS A 66 8.33 7.91 -1.99
C CYS A 66 9.44 7.56 -0.99
N LYS A 67 9.27 7.89 0.29
CA LYS A 67 10.25 7.62 1.34
C LYS A 67 10.11 6.22 1.92
N HIS A 68 8.88 5.74 2.09
CA HIS A 68 8.62 4.50 2.82
C HIS A 68 7.86 3.44 2.02
N LEU A 69 7.19 3.81 0.91
CA LEU A 69 6.46 2.86 0.07
C LEU A 69 7.02 2.80 -1.35
N ALA A 70 7.02 3.93 -2.07
CA ALA A 70 7.47 3.98 -3.46
C ALA A 70 9.01 3.98 -3.63
N HIS A 71 9.78 3.88 -2.54
CA HIS A 71 11.23 3.80 -2.63
C HIS A 71 11.67 2.49 -3.29
N GLY A 72 12.62 2.56 -4.24
CA GLY A 72 13.04 1.39 -5.02
C GLY A 72 13.59 0.22 -4.19
N GLU A 73 14.24 0.50 -3.06
CA GLU A 73 14.70 -0.54 -2.13
C GLU A 73 13.55 -1.28 -1.45
N ILE A 74 12.49 -0.57 -1.07
CA ILE A 74 11.28 -1.16 -0.48
C ILE A 74 10.58 -2.02 -1.53
N ARG A 75 10.41 -1.53 -2.77
CA ARG A 75 9.84 -2.31 -3.89
C ARG A 75 10.61 -3.61 -4.11
N ARG A 76 11.95 -3.54 -4.19
CA ARG A 76 12.81 -4.72 -4.37
C ARG A 76 12.73 -5.69 -3.20
N ALA A 77 12.78 -5.20 -1.97
CA ALA A 77 12.71 -6.03 -0.78
C ALA A 77 11.36 -6.75 -0.68
N LEU A 78 10.25 -6.04 -0.93
CA LEU A 78 8.90 -6.62 -0.97
C LEU A 78 8.81 -7.71 -2.03
N GLN A 79 9.25 -7.43 -3.26
CA GLN A 79 9.26 -8.40 -4.36
C GLN A 79 10.02 -9.68 -3.98
N LYS A 80 11.21 -9.54 -3.37
CA LYS A 80 12.01 -10.69 -2.91
C LYS A 80 11.28 -11.52 -1.86
N ILE A 81 10.70 -10.89 -0.84
CA ILE A 81 9.99 -11.57 0.25
C ILE A 81 8.77 -12.33 -0.31
N ASN A 82 8.00 -11.68 -1.17
CA ASN A 82 6.77 -12.25 -1.70
C ASN A 82 7.07 -13.40 -2.65
N LEU A 83 8.08 -13.26 -3.52
CA LEU A 83 8.51 -14.34 -4.40
C LEU A 83 8.98 -15.57 -3.61
N GLN A 84 9.75 -15.38 -2.53
CA GLN A 84 10.21 -16.47 -1.67
C GLN A 84 9.06 -17.20 -0.95
N LYS A 85 7.96 -16.49 -0.67
CA LYS A 85 6.80 -17.02 0.04
C LYS A 85 5.66 -17.46 -0.89
N GLY A 86 5.81 -17.30 -2.21
CA GLY A 86 4.76 -17.56 -3.19
C GLY A 86 3.54 -16.64 -3.04
N LEU A 87 3.75 -15.40 -2.59
CA LEU A 87 2.70 -14.40 -2.39
C LEU A 87 2.57 -13.48 -3.61
N PHE A 88 1.38 -12.87 -3.75
CA PHE A 88 1.12 -11.84 -4.75
C PHE A 88 2.09 -10.65 -4.64
N ILE A 89 2.42 -10.02 -5.77
CA ILE A 89 3.37 -8.90 -5.82
C ILE A 89 2.66 -7.70 -6.45
N PRO A 90 2.16 -6.75 -5.64
CA PRO A 90 1.51 -5.55 -6.16
C PRO A 90 2.52 -4.60 -6.80
N ALA A 91 2.10 -3.88 -7.83
CA ALA A 91 2.83 -2.76 -8.37
C ALA A 91 2.65 -1.54 -7.46
N ILE A 92 3.70 -1.13 -6.76
CA ILE A 92 3.70 0.14 -6.02
C ILE A 92 4.06 1.22 -7.04
N VAL A 93 3.21 2.22 -7.22
CA VAL A 93 3.40 3.28 -8.22
C VAL A 93 3.07 4.66 -7.63
N THR A 94 3.73 5.71 -8.11
CA THR A 94 3.30 7.09 -7.86
C THR A 94 2.24 7.50 -8.88
N PRO A 95 1.46 8.56 -8.61
CA PRO A 95 0.50 9.06 -9.59
C PRO A 95 1.12 9.48 -10.91
N GLU A 96 2.33 10.03 -10.90
CA GLU A 96 3.06 10.31 -12.13
C GLU A 96 3.36 9.04 -12.92
N GLU A 97 3.92 8.00 -12.27
CA GLU A 97 4.20 6.70 -12.91
C GLU A 97 2.93 6.05 -13.49
N LEU A 98 1.76 6.28 -12.88
CA LEU A 98 0.49 5.74 -13.36
C LEU A 98 -0.11 6.56 -14.52
N MET A 99 0.10 7.88 -14.52
CA MET A 99 -0.45 8.80 -15.52
C MET A 99 0.44 8.95 -16.76
N GLU A 100 1.72 8.60 -16.68
CA GLU A 100 2.64 8.53 -17.82
C GLU A 100 2.30 7.35 -18.76
N ARG A 101 1.17 7.47 -19.44
CA ARG A 101 0.96 6.82 -20.75
C ARG A 101 1.12 7.93 -21.78
N SER A 102 2.35 8.11 -22.26
CA SER A 102 2.56 8.83 -23.52
C SER A 102 1.75 8.12 -24.61
N GLU A 103 0.87 8.86 -25.28
CA GLU A 103 0.39 8.48 -26.62
C GLU A 103 1.55 8.42 -27.63
#